data_AF-A0A3B8ZKE1-F1
#
_entry.id   AF-A0A3B8ZKE1-F1
#
_cell.length_a   1.000
_cell.length_b   1.000
_cell.length_c   1.000
_cell.angle_alpha   90.00
_cell.angle_beta   90.00
_cell.angle_gamma   90.00
#
_symmetry.space_group_name_H-M   'P 1'
#
loop_
_entity.id
_entity.type
_entity.pdbx_description
1 polymer ?
#
loop_
_entity_poly.entity_id
_entity_poly.type
_entity_poly.pdbx_seq_one_letter_code
_entity_poly.pdbx_strand_id
1 'polypeptide(L)'
;MKQLVRFLTLLSMCLTANLNAQDLQPINNERDSSAKPLSADQAAAAFQLPEGLNCQVFAAEPAVQNPIAMTWDGKGRLWIAENNTYSDHSQRFDLSQLYRIIILSDRDGDGHHDQRQVFSDQLQVLTSVAVGHGGAWALCPPELIFIPDEGLDGQPDGPARVILDGFTVGTENYHNFANGLKWGQD
;
A
#
# COMPACT_ATOMS: atom_id res chain seq x y z
N MET A 1 -33.78 -25.74 49.58
CA MET A 1 -34.89 -25.77 48.61
C MET A 1 -34.73 -24.57 47.68
N LYS A 2 -34.41 -24.82 46.39
CA LYS A 2 -34.39 -23.88 45.24
C LYS A 2 -33.32 -22.77 45.29
N GLN A 3 -32.12 -22.94 44.73
CA GLN A 3 -31.77 -22.73 43.30
C GLN A 3 -32.57 -21.59 42.64
N LEU A 4 -31.89 -20.49 42.30
CA LEU A 4 -32.14 -19.80 41.03
C LEU A 4 -30.86 -19.09 40.54
N VAL A 5 -30.22 -19.76 39.59
CA VAL A 5 -29.20 -19.25 38.68
C VAL A 5 -29.85 -18.22 37.76
N ARG A 6 -29.27 -17.02 37.65
CA ARG A 6 -29.41 -16.16 36.46
C ARG A 6 -28.04 -15.56 36.14
N PHE A 7 -27.25 -16.38 35.45
CA PHE A 7 -26.14 -15.92 34.63
C PHE A 7 -26.72 -15.02 33.53
N LEU A 8 -26.44 -13.73 33.58
CA LEU A 8 -26.67 -12.83 32.46
C LEU A 8 -25.54 -13.08 31.47
N THR A 9 -25.81 -13.87 30.44
CA THR A 9 -24.92 -14.03 29.30
C THR A 9 -24.84 -12.70 28.57
N LEU A 10 -23.75 -11.95 28.78
CA LEU A 10 -23.33 -10.88 27.89
C LEU A 10 -22.95 -11.55 26.55
N LEU A 11 -23.94 -11.64 25.66
CA LEU A 11 -23.73 -12.07 24.29
C LEU A 11 -22.91 -10.97 23.60
N SER A 12 -21.61 -11.24 23.50
CA SER A 12 -20.66 -10.50 22.69
C SER A 12 -21.17 -10.43 21.25
N MET A 13 -21.74 -9.29 20.88
CA MET A 13 -21.79 -8.84 19.50
C MET A 13 -20.63 -7.86 19.32
N CYS A 14 -19.41 -8.40 19.28
CA CYS A 14 -18.36 -7.77 18.47
C CYS A 14 -18.81 -7.93 17.01
N LEU A 15 -19.68 -7.04 16.57
CA LEU A 15 -19.84 -6.75 15.16
C LEU A 15 -18.53 -6.09 14.75
N THR A 16 -17.55 -6.89 14.33
CA THR A 16 -16.41 -6.35 13.59
C THR A 16 -17.03 -5.74 12.34
N ALA A 17 -17.20 -4.42 12.36
CA ALA A 17 -17.36 -3.69 11.13
C ALA A 17 -16.11 -4.04 10.32
N ASN A 18 -16.26 -4.91 9.33
CA ASN A 18 -15.41 -4.86 8.15
C ASN A 18 -15.68 -3.50 7.53
N LEU A 19 -15.04 -2.46 8.08
CA LEU A 19 -14.79 -1.24 7.36
C LEU A 19 -13.92 -1.70 6.21
N ASN A 20 -14.57 -1.98 5.09
CA ASN A 20 -13.91 -2.16 3.82
C ASN A 20 -12.96 -0.97 3.66
N ALA A 21 -11.64 -1.22 3.76
CA ALA A 21 -10.59 -0.33 3.27
C ALA A 21 -10.63 -0.20 1.72
N GLN A 22 -11.81 -0.43 1.16
CA GLN A 22 -12.17 -0.55 -0.23
C GLN A 22 -13.09 0.63 -0.49
N ASP A 23 -12.51 1.67 -1.08
CA ASP A 23 -13.09 2.54 -2.11
C ASP A 23 -12.36 3.89 -2.20
N LEU A 24 -11.05 3.93 -1.93
CA LEU A 24 -10.22 4.99 -2.50
C LEU A 24 -10.12 4.75 -4.01
N GLN A 25 -10.98 5.43 -4.76
CA GLN A 25 -10.92 5.50 -6.22
C GLN A 25 -9.98 6.66 -6.58
N PRO A 26 -8.81 6.39 -7.18
CA PRO A 26 -7.92 7.45 -7.61
C PRO A 26 -8.62 8.33 -8.65
N ILE A 27 -8.35 9.62 -8.59
CA ILE A 27 -8.86 10.57 -9.57
C ILE A 27 -8.09 10.36 -10.87
N ASN A 28 -8.80 10.07 -11.96
CA ASN A 28 -8.22 10.10 -13.28
C ASN A 28 -7.97 11.56 -13.69
N ASN A 29 -6.70 11.98 -13.66
CA ASN A 29 -6.25 13.31 -14.04
C ASN A 29 -5.74 13.39 -15.49
N GLU A 30 -5.98 12.36 -16.30
CA GLU A 30 -5.60 12.35 -17.72
C GLU A 30 -6.31 13.48 -18.48
N ARG A 31 -5.51 14.31 -19.16
CA ARG A 31 -6.03 15.48 -19.90
C ARG A 31 -6.85 15.07 -21.11
N ASP A 32 -6.51 13.94 -21.72
CA ASP A 32 -7.22 13.40 -22.87
C ASP A 32 -8.21 12.32 -22.42
N SER A 33 -9.46 12.72 -22.19
CA SER A 33 -10.55 11.80 -21.85
C SER A 33 -10.97 10.88 -23.00
N SER A 34 -10.45 11.10 -24.22
CA SER A 34 -10.67 10.23 -25.37
C SER A 34 -9.58 9.16 -25.53
N ALA A 35 -8.51 9.25 -24.73
CA ALA A 35 -7.44 8.27 -24.72
C ALA A 35 -7.99 6.87 -24.41
N LYS A 36 -7.49 5.89 -25.15
CA LYS A 36 -7.79 4.47 -24.96
C LYS A 36 -6.48 3.77 -24.61
N PRO A 37 -6.04 3.82 -23.34
CA PRO A 37 -4.82 3.13 -22.93
C PRO A 37 -4.98 1.63 -23.21
N LEU A 38 -3.85 0.98 -23.48
CA LEU A 38 -3.81 -0.47 -23.62
C LEU A 38 -4.27 -1.11 -22.32
N SER A 39 -4.94 -2.26 -22.41
CA SER A 39 -5.08 -3.14 -21.24
C SER A 39 -3.69 -3.59 -20.76
N ALA A 40 -3.57 -3.98 -19.49
CA ALA A 40 -2.31 -4.43 -18.93
C ALA A 40 -1.67 -5.56 -19.76
N ASP A 41 -2.46 -6.55 -20.20
CA ASP A 41 -1.97 -7.66 -21.02
C ASP A 41 -1.49 -7.19 -22.39
N GLN A 42 -2.21 -6.25 -23.02
CA GLN A 42 -1.79 -5.66 -24.29
C GLN A 42 -0.50 -4.84 -24.13
N ALA A 43 -0.35 -4.12 -23.00
CA ALA A 43 0.87 -3.38 -22.69
C ALA A 43 2.05 -4.32 -22.46
N ALA A 44 1.87 -5.39 -21.67
CA ALA A 44 2.87 -6.43 -21.44
C ALA A 44 3.33 -7.09 -22.75
N ALA A 45 2.37 -7.44 -23.63
CA ALA A 45 2.66 -8.03 -24.93
C ALA A 45 3.36 -7.05 -25.91
N ALA A 46 3.29 -5.73 -25.68
CA ALA A 46 3.92 -4.73 -26.53
C ALA A 46 5.40 -4.50 -26.19
N PHE A 47 5.92 -5.05 -25.08
CA PHE A 47 7.34 -4.93 -24.73
C PHE A 47 8.23 -5.72 -25.70
N GLN A 48 9.32 -5.10 -26.11
CA GLN A 48 10.42 -5.77 -26.81
C GLN A 48 11.48 -6.15 -25.79
N LEU A 49 11.74 -7.45 -25.63
CA LEU A 49 12.66 -7.97 -24.64
C LEU A 49 13.84 -8.68 -25.31
N PRO A 50 15.03 -8.67 -24.68
CA PRO A 50 16.12 -9.56 -25.03
C PRO A 50 15.69 -11.04 -25.03
N GLU A 51 16.40 -11.87 -25.80
CA GLU A 51 16.18 -13.32 -25.83
C GLU A 51 16.31 -13.93 -24.43
N GLY A 52 15.39 -14.84 -24.09
CA GLY A 52 15.34 -15.52 -22.79
C GLY A 52 14.57 -14.77 -21.70
N LEU A 53 14.04 -13.58 -21.97
CA LEU A 53 13.19 -12.83 -21.03
C LEU A 53 11.70 -12.87 -21.43
N ASN A 54 10.84 -12.82 -20.42
CA ASN A 54 9.39 -12.80 -20.50
C ASN A 54 8.85 -11.59 -19.71
N CYS A 55 7.76 -10.99 -20.17
CA CYS A 55 6.98 -9.99 -19.42
C CYS A 55 5.54 -10.49 -19.28
N GLN A 56 5.06 -10.53 -18.04
CA GLN A 56 3.69 -10.87 -17.70
C GLN A 56 3.14 -9.87 -16.69
N VAL A 57 1.82 -9.75 -16.65
CA VAL A 57 1.11 -8.86 -15.73
C VAL A 57 0.95 -9.52 -14.37
N PHE A 58 1.72 -9.14 -13.37
CA PHE A 58 1.51 -9.64 -12.00
C PHE A 58 0.21 -9.11 -11.37
N ALA A 59 -0.03 -7.79 -11.51
CA ALA A 59 -1.21 -7.10 -11.02
C ALA A 59 -1.50 -5.87 -11.89
N ALA A 60 -2.77 -5.48 -11.98
CA ALA A 60 -3.26 -4.28 -12.66
C ALA A 60 -4.46 -3.70 -11.91
N GLU A 61 -4.97 -2.56 -12.35
CA GLU A 61 -6.20 -1.98 -11.81
C GLU A 61 -7.37 -2.99 -11.88
N PRO A 62 -8.20 -3.10 -10.82
CA PRO A 62 -8.24 -2.27 -9.61
C PRO A 62 -7.37 -2.80 -8.45
N ALA A 63 -6.61 -3.89 -8.64
CA ALA A 63 -5.86 -4.52 -7.56
C ALA A 63 -4.69 -3.65 -7.06
N VAL A 64 -4.04 -2.95 -7.98
CA VAL A 64 -3.01 -1.94 -7.72
C VAL A 64 -3.32 -0.70 -8.55
N GLN A 65 -3.10 0.49 -7.97
CA GLN A 65 -3.38 1.78 -8.58
C GLN A 65 -2.33 2.80 -8.14
N ASN A 66 -1.75 3.54 -9.08
CA ASN A 66 -0.70 4.53 -8.81
C ASN A 66 0.45 4.04 -7.88
N PRO A 67 1.09 2.90 -8.17
CA PRO A 67 2.21 2.41 -7.38
C PRO A 67 3.42 3.36 -7.49
N ILE A 68 3.99 3.77 -6.36
CA ILE A 68 5.18 4.65 -6.32
C ILE A 68 6.44 3.93 -5.81
N ALA A 69 6.27 2.91 -4.97
CA ALA A 69 7.36 2.07 -4.48
C ALA A 69 6.83 0.68 -4.15
N MET A 70 7.74 -0.30 -4.19
CA MET A 70 7.43 -1.67 -3.81
C MET A 70 8.62 -2.39 -3.17
N THR A 71 8.31 -3.41 -2.38
CA THR A 71 9.27 -4.33 -1.79
C THR A 71 8.66 -5.72 -1.60
N TRP A 72 9.50 -6.74 -1.62
CA TRP A 72 9.09 -8.09 -1.22
C TRP A 72 9.36 -8.29 0.26
N ASP A 73 8.52 -9.07 0.94
CA ASP A 73 8.81 -9.56 2.28
C ASP A 73 9.40 -10.98 2.28
N GLY A 74 9.81 -11.46 3.46
CA GLY A 74 10.37 -12.81 3.63
C GLY A 74 9.40 -13.96 3.36
N LYS A 75 8.10 -13.68 3.16
CA LYS A 75 7.07 -14.66 2.79
C LYS A 75 6.77 -14.63 1.28
N GLY A 76 7.48 -13.82 0.50
CA GLY A 76 7.25 -13.67 -0.94
C GLY A 76 6.03 -12.82 -1.29
N ARG A 77 5.49 -12.03 -0.36
CA ARG A 77 4.39 -11.11 -0.64
C ARG A 77 4.94 -9.78 -1.16
N LEU A 78 4.28 -9.19 -2.16
CA LEU A 78 4.64 -7.88 -2.71
C LEU A 78 3.92 -6.78 -1.94
N TRP A 79 4.68 -5.92 -1.27
CA TRP A 79 4.18 -4.73 -0.59
C TRP A 79 4.34 -3.52 -1.49
N ILE A 80 3.27 -2.74 -1.65
CA ILE A 80 3.21 -1.64 -2.60
C ILE A 80 2.71 -0.39 -1.88
N ALA A 81 3.45 0.70 -2.03
CA ALA A 81 3.01 2.04 -1.68
C ALA A 81 2.20 2.61 -2.86
N GLU A 82 0.94 2.94 -2.62
CA GLU A 82 0.05 3.54 -3.61
C GLU A 82 -0.22 5.01 -3.27
N ASN A 83 -0.15 5.88 -4.28
CA ASN A 83 -0.31 7.31 -4.16
C ASN A 83 -1.64 7.78 -4.80
N ASN A 84 -2.54 8.34 -3.99
CA ASN A 84 -3.83 8.85 -4.47
C ASN A 84 -3.92 10.40 -4.53
N THR A 85 -3.04 11.12 -3.85
CA THR A 85 -3.08 12.58 -3.52
C THR A 85 -2.42 13.43 -4.60
N TYR A 86 -1.73 12.81 -5.56
CA TYR A 86 -1.16 13.52 -6.70
C TYR A 86 -2.26 13.91 -7.70
N SER A 87 -3.15 14.80 -7.29
CA SER A 87 -4.47 14.99 -7.91
C SER A 87 -4.61 16.23 -8.80
N ASP A 88 -3.70 17.19 -8.78
CA ASP A 88 -3.67 18.30 -9.75
C ASP A 88 -2.33 19.06 -9.64
N HIS A 89 -1.79 19.54 -10.77
CA HIS A 89 -0.62 20.43 -10.81
C HIS A 89 -0.78 21.68 -9.93
N SER A 90 -2.03 22.12 -9.69
CA SER A 90 -2.34 23.29 -8.87
C SER A 90 -2.21 23.05 -7.35
N GLN A 91 -2.44 21.81 -6.88
CA GLN A 91 -2.49 21.49 -5.45
C GLN A 91 -1.26 20.75 -4.93
N ARG A 92 -0.41 20.19 -5.82
CA ARG A 92 0.79 19.37 -5.51
C ARG A 92 0.44 18.12 -4.70
N PHE A 93 0.09 18.29 -3.42
CA PHE A 93 -0.43 17.25 -2.53
C PHE A 93 -1.79 17.69 -2.00
N ASP A 94 -2.85 17.00 -2.42
CA ASP A 94 -4.16 17.13 -1.79
C ASP A 94 -4.19 16.28 -0.51
N LEU A 95 -3.92 16.90 0.64
CA LEU A 95 -3.89 16.20 1.94
C LEU A 95 -5.27 15.75 2.44
N SER A 96 -6.35 16.03 1.72
CA SER A 96 -7.67 15.44 2.00
C SER A 96 -7.75 13.98 1.54
N GLN A 97 -6.83 13.55 0.67
CA GLN A 97 -6.71 12.17 0.24
C GLN A 97 -5.66 11.43 1.06
N LEU A 98 -5.79 10.12 1.11
CA LEU A 98 -4.91 9.24 1.87
C LEU A 98 -4.21 8.24 0.94
N TYR A 99 -2.99 7.89 1.32
CA TYR A 99 -2.18 6.86 0.67
C TYR A 99 -2.38 5.56 1.41
N ARG A 100 -2.08 4.48 0.69
CA ARG A 100 -2.19 3.15 1.23
C ARG A 100 -0.94 2.34 0.95
N ILE A 101 -0.66 1.43 1.87
CA ILE A 101 0.24 0.31 1.66
C ILE A 101 -0.65 -0.91 1.46
N ILE A 102 -0.49 -1.59 0.33
CA ILE A 102 -1.17 -2.86 0.06
C ILE A 102 -0.17 -3.99 0.00
N ILE A 103 -0.68 -5.20 0.18
CA ILE A 103 0.05 -6.46 0.11
C ILE A 103 -0.64 -7.31 -0.95
N LEU A 104 0.11 -7.74 -1.95
CA LEU A 104 -0.31 -8.70 -2.96
C LEU A 104 0.40 -10.02 -2.73
N SER A 105 -0.32 -11.14 -2.86
CA SER A 105 0.25 -12.48 -2.74
C SER A 105 -0.16 -13.33 -3.93
N ASP A 106 0.80 -14.08 -4.45
CA ASP A 106 0.63 -15.16 -5.41
C ASP A 106 0.81 -16.46 -4.63
N ARG A 107 -0.27 -17.25 -4.49
CA ARG A 107 -0.27 -18.45 -3.65
C ARG A 107 -0.01 -19.72 -4.44
N ASP A 108 -0.29 -19.72 -5.73
CA ASP A 108 -0.10 -20.88 -6.60
C ASP A 108 1.19 -20.82 -7.43
N GLY A 109 1.87 -19.68 -7.42
CA GLY A 109 3.17 -19.47 -8.04
C GLY A 109 3.11 -19.30 -9.55
N ASP A 110 1.95 -18.95 -10.12
CA ASP A 110 1.79 -18.73 -11.55
C ASP A 110 2.30 -17.34 -12.00
N GLY A 111 2.69 -16.50 -11.04
CA GLY A 111 3.17 -15.14 -11.24
C GLY A 111 2.07 -14.14 -11.55
N HIS A 112 0.83 -14.43 -11.15
CA HIS A 112 -0.28 -13.52 -10.98
C HIS A 112 -0.67 -13.44 -9.50
N HIS A 113 -1.08 -12.27 -9.02
CA HIS A 113 -1.59 -12.17 -7.65
C HIS A 113 -2.99 -12.82 -7.53
N ASP A 114 -3.20 -13.56 -6.44
CA ASP A 114 -4.51 -14.14 -6.09
C ASP A 114 -5.20 -13.39 -4.96
N GLN A 115 -4.41 -12.66 -4.17
CA GLN A 115 -4.88 -12.00 -2.96
C GLN A 115 -4.35 -10.58 -2.84
N ARG A 116 -5.22 -9.74 -2.30
CA ARG A 116 -4.94 -8.35 -1.98
C ARG A 116 -5.38 -8.06 -0.54
N GLN A 117 -4.53 -7.40 0.21
CA GLN A 117 -4.80 -6.88 1.55
C GLN A 117 -4.36 -5.43 1.64
N VAL A 118 -5.12 -4.60 2.34
CA VAL A 118 -4.70 -3.25 2.70
C VAL A 118 -4.02 -3.33 4.06
N PHE A 119 -2.74 -2.99 4.13
CA PHE A 119 -1.98 -2.95 5.38
C PHE A 119 -2.24 -1.66 6.15
N SER A 120 -2.24 -0.52 5.46
CA SER A 120 -2.55 0.80 6.03
C SER A 120 -3.14 1.69 4.94
N ASP A 121 -4.11 2.53 5.28
CA ASP A 121 -4.77 3.48 4.36
C ASP A 121 -4.91 4.89 4.96
N GLN A 122 -4.16 5.18 6.02
CA GLN A 122 -4.20 6.45 6.76
C GLN A 122 -2.91 7.27 6.58
N LEU A 123 -2.23 7.08 5.44
CA LEU A 123 -0.92 7.70 5.19
C LEU A 123 -1.04 8.95 4.33
N GLN A 124 -0.05 9.83 4.41
CA GLN A 124 0.05 11.03 3.57
C GLN A 124 1.48 11.15 3.05
N VAL A 125 1.62 11.61 1.81
CA VAL A 125 2.93 11.84 1.17
C VAL A 125 3.84 10.60 1.24
N LEU A 126 3.26 9.38 1.24
CA LEU A 126 4.03 8.13 1.26
C LEU A 126 4.81 7.99 -0.06
N THR A 127 6.14 7.96 0.04
CA THR A 127 7.05 7.81 -1.10
C THR A 127 7.63 6.42 -1.21
N SER A 128 7.86 5.76 -0.07
CA SER A 128 8.57 4.48 -0.01
C SER A 128 8.03 3.57 1.07
N VAL A 129 8.13 2.25 0.82
CA VAL A 129 7.86 1.20 1.80
C VAL A 129 9.03 0.19 1.83
N ALA A 130 9.42 -0.21 3.04
CA ALA A 130 10.33 -1.32 3.32
C ALA A 130 9.71 -2.20 4.42
N VAL A 131 9.91 -3.52 4.39
CA VAL A 131 9.32 -4.46 5.37
C VAL A 131 10.44 -5.22 6.05
N GLY A 132 10.40 -5.29 7.38
CA GLY A 132 11.47 -5.91 8.16
C GLY A 132 11.45 -5.43 9.61
N HIS A 133 12.26 -6.07 10.45
CA HIS A 133 12.41 -5.71 11.87
C HIS A 133 11.07 -5.57 12.63
N GLY A 134 10.14 -6.49 12.37
CA GLY A 134 8.85 -6.57 13.06
C GLY A 134 7.77 -5.62 12.55
N GLY A 135 7.89 -5.08 11.34
CA GLY A 135 6.85 -4.23 10.78
C GLY A 135 7.12 -3.67 9.39
N ALA A 136 6.28 -2.72 8.99
CA ALA A 136 6.45 -1.91 7.80
C ALA A 136 7.06 -0.56 8.15
N TRP A 137 8.03 -0.15 7.37
CA TRP A 137 8.70 1.13 7.43
C TRP A 137 8.25 1.95 6.23
N ALA A 138 7.71 3.11 6.49
CA ALA A 138 7.17 3.98 5.46
C ALA A 138 7.85 5.34 5.53
N LEU A 139 8.30 5.82 4.37
CA LEU A 139 8.77 7.19 4.25
C LEU A 139 7.59 8.05 3.84
N CYS A 140 7.15 8.90 4.76
CA CYS A 140 6.06 9.85 4.62
C CYS A 140 6.61 11.24 4.96
N PRO A 141 7.41 11.86 4.07
CA PRO A 141 8.10 13.12 4.36
C PRO A 141 7.18 14.17 5.01
N PRO A 142 7.61 14.80 6.13
CA PRO A 142 8.98 14.86 6.62
C PRO A 142 9.46 13.69 7.50
N GLU A 143 8.64 12.64 7.65
CA GLU A 143 8.82 11.60 8.63
C GLU A 143 9.19 10.24 7.99
N LEU A 144 10.07 9.51 8.67
CA LEU A 144 10.16 8.06 8.57
C LEU A 144 9.30 7.49 9.70
N ILE A 145 8.29 6.71 9.33
CA ILE A 145 7.39 6.07 10.28
C ILE A 145 7.57 4.56 10.27
N PHE A 146 7.27 3.93 11.40
CA PHE A 146 7.22 2.49 11.59
C PHE A 146 5.81 2.07 12.03
N ILE A 147 5.29 1.02 11.41
CA ILE A 147 4.00 0.41 11.72
C ILE A 147 4.28 -1.05 12.11
N PRO A 148 4.02 -1.46 13.36
CA PRO A 148 4.34 -2.81 13.82
C PRO A 148 3.46 -3.88 13.15
N ASP A 149 4.06 -5.02 12.81
CA ASP A 149 3.46 -6.27 12.31
C ASP A 149 4.29 -7.42 12.93
N GLU A 150 4.21 -7.56 14.26
CA GLU A 150 4.88 -8.59 15.06
C GLU A 150 4.40 -10.00 14.66
N GLY A 151 3.13 -10.13 14.28
CA GLY A 151 2.54 -11.37 13.75
C GLY A 151 3.05 -11.75 12.35
N LEU A 152 3.65 -10.79 11.64
CA LEU A 152 4.05 -10.88 10.23
C LEU A 152 2.88 -11.31 9.33
N ASP A 153 1.64 -11.04 9.73
CA ASP A 153 0.43 -11.45 9.02
C ASP A 153 -0.09 -10.36 8.09
N GLY A 154 0.59 -9.21 8.04
CA GLY A 154 0.18 -8.07 7.25
C GLY A 154 -0.95 -7.27 7.90
N GLN A 155 -1.16 -7.39 9.20
CA GLN A 155 -2.05 -6.53 9.97
C GLN A 155 -1.25 -5.67 10.95
N PRO A 156 -1.50 -4.35 11.01
CA PRO A 156 -0.87 -3.52 12.02
C PRO A 156 -1.23 -3.95 13.45
N ASP A 157 -0.21 -4.26 14.26
CA ASP A 157 -0.37 -4.60 15.69
C ASP A 157 -0.50 -3.36 16.59
N GLY A 158 -0.43 -2.17 16.00
CA GLY A 158 -0.46 -0.90 16.73
C GLY A 158 -0.38 0.31 15.82
N PRO A 159 -0.46 1.52 16.41
CA PRO A 159 -0.40 2.75 15.65
C PRO A 159 0.99 2.97 15.03
N ALA A 160 1.02 3.70 13.92
CA ALA A 160 2.25 4.20 13.33
C ALA A 160 3.04 5.07 14.34
N ARG A 161 4.37 4.98 14.29
CA ARG A 161 5.29 5.74 15.16
C ARG A 161 6.30 6.46 14.30
N VAL A 162 6.52 7.74 14.55
CA VAL A 162 7.62 8.49 13.95
C VAL A 162 8.93 8.00 14.56
N ILE A 163 9.85 7.54 13.72
CA ILE A 163 11.16 7.05 14.13
C ILE A 163 12.26 8.08 13.84
N LEU A 164 12.14 8.78 12.72
CA LEU A 164 13.04 9.85 12.33
C LEU A 164 12.24 10.95 11.62
N ASP A 165 12.66 12.19 11.78
CA ASP A 165 12.11 13.35 11.09
C ASP A 165 13.23 14.14 10.37
N GLY A 166 12.86 15.25 9.74
CA GLY A 166 13.81 16.14 9.07
C GLY A 166 13.89 15.99 7.55
N PHE A 167 13.09 15.11 6.95
CA PHE A 167 12.98 14.98 5.48
C PHE A 167 12.05 16.04 4.87
N THR A 168 12.21 17.30 5.26
CA THR A 168 11.30 18.37 4.84
C THR A 168 11.27 18.52 3.31
N VAL A 169 10.06 18.48 2.74
CA VAL A 169 9.85 18.70 1.30
C VAL A 169 10.00 20.20 1.02
N GLY A 170 10.97 20.55 0.17
CA GLY A 170 11.20 21.94 -0.22
C GLY A 170 10.08 22.49 -1.10
N THR A 171 9.69 23.74 -0.88
CA THR A 171 8.62 24.40 -1.66
C THR A 171 8.97 24.54 -3.14
N GLU A 172 10.23 24.80 -3.46
CA GLU A 172 10.71 24.97 -4.84
C GLU A 172 11.06 23.63 -5.51
N ASN A 173 11.33 22.58 -4.72
CA ASN A 173 11.79 21.28 -5.22
C ASN A 173 10.96 20.12 -4.64
N TYR A 174 9.66 20.14 -4.93
CA TYR A 174 8.69 19.16 -4.46
C TYR A 174 8.68 17.86 -5.28
N HIS A 175 9.59 17.71 -6.26
CA HIS A 175 9.78 16.49 -7.06
C HIS A 175 10.99 15.67 -6.64
N ASN A 176 12.00 16.29 -6.01
CA ASN A 176 13.22 15.61 -5.57
C ASN A 176 13.32 15.64 -4.05
N PHE A 177 12.53 14.80 -3.41
CA PHE A 177 12.48 14.67 -1.95
C PHE A 177 12.69 13.20 -1.56
N ALA A 178 12.81 12.95 -0.25
CA ALA A 178 13.30 11.67 0.26
C ALA A 178 12.42 10.48 -0.21
N ASN A 179 13.08 9.47 -0.79
CA ASN A 179 12.48 8.24 -1.31
C ASN A 179 13.52 7.10 -1.30
N GLY A 180 13.09 5.86 -1.59
CA GLY A 180 13.97 4.74 -1.87
C GLY A 180 14.47 3.99 -0.64
N LEU A 181 13.61 3.82 0.38
CA LEU A 181 13.94 2.97 1.54
C LEU A 181 14.29 1.56 1.09
N LYS A 182 15.46 1.09 1.54
CA LYS A 182 15.95 -0.28 1.35
C LYS A 182 16.74 -0.72 2.57
N TRP A 183 16.62 -1.99 2.90
CA TRP A 183 17.53 -2.64 3.84
C TRP A 183 18.88 -2.87 3.18
N GLY A 184 19.94 -2.71 3.96
CA GLY A 184 21.28 -3.14 3.60
C GLY A 184 21.42 -4.66 3.69
N GLN A 185 22.65 -5.14 3.48
CA GLN A 185 22.99 -6.56 3.62
C GLN A 185 23.34 -6.96 5.06
N ASP A 186 23.47 -5.97 5.95
CA ASP A 186 23.84 -6.09 7.37
C ASP A 186 22.69 -6.60 8.26
#